data_AF-A0A6P0IWE2-F1
#
_entry.id   AF-A0A6P0IWE2-F1
#
_cell.length_a   1.000
_cell.length_b   1.000
_cell.length_c   1.000
_cell.angle_alpha   90.00
_cell.angle_beta   90.00
_cell.angle_gamma   90.00
#
_symmetry.space_group_name_H-M   'P 1'
#
loop_
_entity.id
_entity.type
_entity.pdbx_description
1 polymer ?
#
loop_
_entity_poly.entity_id
_entity_poly.type
_entity_poly.pdbx_seq_one_letter_code
_entity_poly.pdbx_strand_id
1 'polypeptide(L)'
;MLINTPRFNKTSVERLVNFWANRYVPDLSIIAKNNDFLNISDLLDVASRKGRTQTVTKLQRLIQINCECAGIKTDAMFSYIPNVVNLTEAKRIAEFVCSVYQKVLEIYQEQSPNPSLMAAIRLGETIN
;
A
#
# COMPACT_ATOMS: atom_id res chain seq x y z
N MET A 1 17.79 4.86 -9.37
CA MET A 1 19.14 4.43 -8.91
C MET A 1 19.07 2.98 -8.50
N LEU A 2 19.85 2.10 -9.16
CA LEU A 2 20.01 0.71 -8.74
C LEU A 2 20.95 0.70 -7.53
N ILE A 3 20.41 0.35 -6.37
CA ILE A 3 21.17 0.24 -5.11
C ILE A 3 21.96 -1.08 -5.17
N ASN A 4 23.30 -0.97 -5.13
CA ASN A 4 24.19 -2.12 -5.04
C ASN A 4 23.87 -2.93 -3.79
N THR A 5 23.31 -4.13 -3.97
CA THR A 5 22.91 -5.00 -2.86
C THR A 5 23.88 -6.17 -2.71
N PRO A 6 24.29 -6.52 -1.48
CA PRO A 6 25.17 -7.65 -1.23
C PRO A 6 24.50 -8.97 -1.64
N ARG A 7 25.31 -9.88 -2.22
CA ARG A 7 24.86 -11.17 -2.74
C ARG A 7 24.57 -12.15 -1.58
N PHE A 8 23.31 -12.23 -1.15
CA PHE A 8 22.87 -13.27 -0.20
C PHE A 8 22.69 -14.63 -0.90
N ASN A 9 23.07 -15.73 -0.24
CA ASN A 9 23.03 -17.11 -0.75
C ASN A 9 21.60 -17.71 -0.81
N LYS A 10 20.64 -16.93 -1.33
CA LYS A 10 19.23 -17.29 -1.49
C LYS A 10 18.89 -17.44 -2.97
N THR A 11 17.91 -18.28 -3.29
CA THR A 11 17.42 -18.47 -4.66
C THR A 11 16.96 -17.13 -5.26
N SER A 12 17.02 -16.99 -6.59
CA SER A 12 16.61 -15.77 -7.30
C SER A 12 15.17 -15.35 -6.96
N VAL A 13 14.29 -16.34 -6.73
CA VAL A 13 12.90 -16.13 -6.29
C VAL A 13 12.85 -15.52 -4.89
N GLU A 14 13.56 -16.10 -3.91
CA GLU A 14 13.61 -15.57 -2.55
C GLU A 14 14.20 -14.16 -2.50
N ARG A 15 15.21 -13.87 -3.33
CA ARG A 15 15.74 -12.51 -3.46
C ARG A 15 14.67 -11.54 -3.94
N LEU A 16 13.96 -11.89 -5.01
CA LEU A 16 12.89 -11.05 -5.56
C LEU A 16 11.78 -10.82 -4.54
N VAL A 17 11.34 -11.87 -3.84
CA VAL A 17 10.31 -11.76 -2.79
C VAL A 17 10.78 -10.84 -1.66
N ASN A 18 12.02 -10.99 -1.19
CA ASN A 18 12.59 -10.10 -0.16
C ASN A 18 12.68 -8.65 -0.63
N PHE A 19 13.06 -8.41 -1.90
CA PHE A 19 13.08 -7.06 -2.46
C PHE A 19 11.69 -6.43 -2.51
N TRP A 20 10.70 -7.19 -2.94
CA TRP A 20 9.32 -6.73 -2.96
C TRP A 20 8.83 -6.45 -1.54
N ALA A 21 9.01 -7.38 -0.60
CA ALA A 21 8.63 -7.18 0.79
C ALA A 21 9.25 -5.90 1.37
N ASN A 22 10.56 -5.71 1.25
CA ASN A 22 11.26 -4.51 1.75
C ASN A 22 10.76 -3.21 1.11
N ARG A 23 10.28 -3.25 -0.14
CA ARG A 23 9.73 -2.06 -0.80
C ARG A 23 8.38 -1.62 -0.23
N TYR A 24 7.62 -2.55 0.34
CA TYR A 24 6.30 -2.29 0.92
C TYR A 24 6.31 -2.23 2.45
N VAL A 25 7.46 -2.42 3.10
CA VAL A 25 7.59 -2.13 4.54
C VAL A 25 7.50 -0.60 4.71
N PRO A 26 6.48 -0.10 5.42
CA PRO A 26 6.38 1.33 5.68
C PRO A 26 7.54 1.78 6.57
N ASP A 27 8.26 2.82 6.15
CA ASP A 27 9.27 3.47 6.99
C ASP A 27 8.58 4.34 8.05
N LEU A 28 8.34 3.74 9.23
CA LEU A 28 7.73 4.43 10.36
C LEU A 28 8.69 5.43 11.03
N SER A 29 9.98 5.46 10.68
CA SER A 29 10.92 6.44 11.24
C SER A 29 10.60 7.87 10.80
N ILE A 30 9.87 8.04 9.69
CA ILE A 30 9.38 9.33 9.19
C ILE A 30 8.43 9.98 10.21
N ILE A 31 7.63 9.16 10.91
CA ILE A 31 6.72 9.62 11.95
C ILE A 31 7.50 10.25 13.11
N ALA A 32 8.61 9.62 13.52
CA ALA A 32 9.46 10.12 14.59
C ALA A 32 10.29 11.35 14.18
N LYS A 33 10.64 11.49 12.89
CA LYS A 33 11.46 12.60 12.38
C LYS A 33 10.74 13.93 12.29
N ASN A 34 9.42 13.93 12.11
CA ASN A 34 8.69 15.17 11.88
C ASN A 34 8.45 16.00 13.15
N ASN A 35 8.77 15.52 14.35
CA ASN A 35 8.55 16.22 15.64
C ASN A 35 7.12 16.76 15.86
N ASP A 36 6.19 16.47 14.97
CA ASP A 36 4.78 16.74 15.14
C ASP A 36 4.28 15.77 16.21
N PHE A 37 3.74 16.32 17.28
CA PHE A 37 2.98 15.56 18.25
C PHE A 37 1.86 14.85 17.50
N LEU A 38 2.00 13.55 17.27
CA LEU A 38 0.89 12.73 16.79
C LEU A 38 -0.16 12.72 17.90
N ASN A 39 -1.20 13.51 17.72
CA ASN A 39 -2.30 13.50 18.66
C ASN A 39 -3.00 12.14 18.56
N ILE A 40 -3.18 11.50 19.71
CA ILE A 40 -3.86 10.21 19.83
C ILE A 40 -5.27 10.32 19.23
N SER A 41 -5.92 11.47 19.38
CA SER A 41 -7.22 11.75 18.78
C SER A 41 -7.22 11.62 17.26
N ASP A 42 -6.17 12.10 16.59
CA ASP A 42 -6.06 12.05 15.13
C ASP A 42 -5.87 10.61 14.64
N LEU A 43 -5.10 9.81 15.40
CA LEU A 43 -4.92 8.39 15.12
C LEU A 43 -6.25 7.63 15.30
N LEU A 44 -7.01 7.93 16.35
CA LEU A 44 -8.32 7.35 16.60
C LEU A 44 -9.33 7.72 15.50
N ASP A 45 -9.31 8.97 15.03
CA ASP A 45 -10.16 9.43 13.94
C ASP A 45 -9.85 8.72 12.62
N VAL A 46 -8.57 8.56 12.28
CA VAL A 46 -8.14 7.80 11.09
C VAL A 46 -8.48 6.32 11.23
N ALA A 47 -8.30 5.75 12.43
CA ALA A 47 -8.63 4.36 12.73
C ALA A 47 -10.14 4.11 12.85
N SER A 48 -10.98 5.15 12.94
CA SER A 48 -12.43 5.03 13.00
C SER A 48 -13.02 4.47 11.71
N ARG A 49 -14.27 3.97 11.76
CA ARG A 49 -14.97 3.51 10.54
C ARG A 49 -15.07 4.59 9.47
N LYS A 50 -15.27 5.85 9.90
CA LYS A 50 -15.33 7.02 9.02
C LYS A 50 -13.96 7.28 8.38
N GLY A 51 -12.90 7.30 9.18
CA GLY A 51 -11.52 7.47 8.71
C GLY A 51 -11.12 6.38 7.71
N ARG A 52 -11.38 5.10 8.04
CA ARG A 52 -11.12 3.98 7.12
C ARG A 52 -11.90 4.10 5.82
N THR A 53 -13.16 4.53 5.85
CA THR A 53 -13.96 4.74 4.63
C THR A 53 -13.33 5.83 3.75
N GLN A 54 -12.89 6.94 4.34
CA GLN A 54 -12.20 8.00 3.60
C GLN A 54 -10.87 7.51 2.99
N THR A 55 -10.11 6.71 3.72
CA THR A 55 -8.88 6.07 3.22
C THR A 55 -9.18 5.14 2.05
N VAL A 56 -10.21 4.30 2.15
CA VAL A 56 -10.64 3.41 1.05
C VAL A 56 -11.02 4.21 -0.18
N THR A 57 -11.82 5.28 -0.06
CA THR A 57 -12.20 6.12 -1.22
C THR A 57 -10.98 6.75 -1.89
N LYS A 58 -10.01 7.25 -1.12
CA LYS A 58 -8.75 7.80 -1.68
C LYS A 58 -7.95 6.73 -2.41
N LEU A 59 -7.80 5.55 -1.81
CA LEU A 59 -7.04 4.44 -2.39
C LEU A 59 -7.70 3.86 -3.64
N GLN A 60 -9.03 3.71 -3.66
CA GLN A 60 -9.77 3.22 -4.82
C GLN A 60 -9.46 4.06 -6.07
N ARG A 61 -9.48 5.40 -5.94
CA ARG A 61 -9.14 6.30 -7.04
C ARG A 61 -7.71 6.10 -7.53
N LEU A 62 -6.75 5.92 -6.62
CA LEU A 62 -5.34 5.69 -6.97
C LEU A 62 -5.13 4.34 -7.64
N ILE A 63 -5.79 3.28 -7.16
CA ILE A 63 -5.74 1.94 -7.77
C ILE A 63 -6.29 1.99 -9.18
N GLN A 64 -7.45 2.63 -9.38
CA GLN A 64 -8.06 2.76 -10.69
C GLN A 64 -7.12 3.45 -11.69
N ILE A 65 -6.61 4.63 -11.35
CA ILE A 65 -5.67 5.38 -12.21
C ILE A 65 -4.42 4.55 -12.52
N ASN A 66 -3.84 3.88 -11.52
CA ASN A 66 -2.64 3.09 -11.74
C ASN A 66 -2.88 1.85 -12.59
N CYS A 67 -4.02 1.16 -12.43
CA CYS A 67 -4.37 -0.01 -13.22
C CYS A 67 -4.71 0.38 -14.67
N GLU A 68 -5.49 1.46 -14.87
CA GLU A 68 -5.84 1.97 -16.20
C GLU A 68 -4.60 2.41 -16.99
N CYS A 69 -3.62 3.02 -16.33
CA CYS A 69 -2.39 3.47 -16.97
C CYS A 69 -1.28 2.41 -17.04
N ALA A 70 -1.43 1.23 -16.44
CA ALA A 70 -0.35 0.25 -16.33
C ALA A 70 0.13 -0.26 -17.69
N GLY A 71 -0.80 -0.55 -18.60
CA GLY A 71 -0.49 -0.99 -19.95
C GLY A 71 0.28 0.05 -20.74
N ILE A 72 -0.17 1.32 -20.70
CA ILE A 72 0.48 2.45 -21.37
C ILE A 72 1.89 2.69 -20.83
N LYS A 73 2.07 2.67 -19.50
CA LYS A 73 3.38 2.85 -18.87
C LYS A 73 4.34 1.72 -19.27
N THR A 74 3.85 0.49 -19.35
CA THR A 74 4.63 -0.67 -19.75
C THR A 74 5.03 -0.59 -21.22
N ASP A 75 4.08 -0.24 -22.09
CA ASP A 75 4.32 -0.03 -23.52
C ASP A 75 5.38 1.05 -23.77
N ALA A 76 5.26 2.21 -23.10
CA ALA A 76 6.26 3.27 -23.18
C ALA A 76 7.66 2.80 -22.74
N MET A 77 7.73 1.97 -21.68
CA MET A 77 8.99 1.41 -21.19
C MET A 77 9.67 0.47 -22.19
N PHE A 78 8.88 -0.31 -22.94
CA PHE A 78 9.38 -1.29 -23.91
C PHE A 78 9.26 -0.82 -25.37
N SER A 79 8.95 0.45 -25.61
CA SER A 79 8.78 1.04 -26.94
C SER A 79 9.96 0.84 -27.89
N TYR A 80 11.15 0.60 -27.35
CA TYR A 80 12.37 0.30 -28.10
C TYR A 80 12.39 -1.13 -28.70
N ILE A 81 11.48 -2.02 -28.28
CA ILE A 81 11.32 -3.36 -28.86
C ILE A 81 9.89 -3.50 -29.41
N PRO A 82 9.72 -3.66 -30.73
CA PRO A 82 8.39 -3.77 -31.32
C PRO A 82 7.67 -5.04 -30.85
N ASN A 83 6.35 -4.93 -30.65
CA ASN A 83 5.43 -6.06 -30.38
C ASN A 83 5.72 -6.89 -29.12
N VAL A 84 6.47 -6.35 -28.15
CA VAL A 84 6.70 -7.04 -26.87
C VAL A 84 5.50 -6.95 -25.94
N VAL A 85 4.81 -5.80 -25.93
CA VAL A 85 3.70 -5.55 -25.01
C VAL A 85 2.37 -5.85 -25.72
N ASN A 86 1.67 -6.88 -25.24
CA ASN A 86 0.30 -7.12 -25.62
C ASN A 86 -0.63 -6.29 -24.72
N LEU A 87 -1.18 -5.19 -25.24
CA LEU A 87 -2.04 -4.28 -24.48
C LEU A 87 -3.33 -4.95 -23.97
N THR A 88 -3.86 -5.94 -24.69
CA THR A 88 -5.04 -6.70 -24.26
C THR A 88 -4.73 -7.54 -23.03
N GLU A 89 -3.58 -8.22 -23.04
CA GLU A 89 -3.14 -9.02 -21.89
C GLU A 89 -2.75 -8.13 -20.71
N ALA A 90 -2.09 -7.01 -20.96
CA ALA A 90 -1.78 -6.01 -19.93
C ALA A 90 -3.05 -5.47 -19.26
N LYS A 91 -4.11 -5.22 -20.04
CA LYS A 91 -5.41 -4.81 -19.51
C LYS A 91 -6.04 -5.89 -18.62
N ARG A 92 -6.03 -7.16 -19.05
CA ARG A 92 -6.55 -8.28 -18.25
C ARG A 92 -5.82 -8.43 -16.91
N ILE A 93 -4.49 -8.33 -16.94
CA ILE A 93 -3.66 -8.38 -15.72
C ILE A 93 -4.01 -7.19 -14.81
N ALA A 94 -4.16 -5.99 -15.35
CA ALA A 94 -4.52 -4.80 -14.58
C ALA A 94 -5.91 -4.92 -13.93
N GLU A 95 -6.90 -5.45 -14.65
CA GLU A 95 -8.25 -5.72 -14.12
C GLU A 95 -8.21 -6.74 -12.98
N PHE A 96 -7.46 -7.84 -13.17
CA PHE A 96 -7.27 -8.85 -12.12
C PHE A 96 -6.62 -8.25 -10.87
N VAL A 97 -5.53 -7.51 -11.04
CA VAL A 97 -4.84 -6.82 -9.92
C VAL A 97 -5.75 -5.82 -9.23
N CYS A 98 -6.57 -5.07 -9.98
CA CYS A 98 -7.56 -4.15 -9.42
C CYS A 98 -8.55 -4.89 -8.51
N SER A 99 -9.05 -6.07 -8.92
CA SER A 99 -9.97 -6.87 -8.10
C SER A 99 -9.32 -7.39 -6.81
N VAL A 100 -8.04 -7.77 -6.85
CA VAL A 100 -7.29 -8.13 -5.64
C VAL A 100 -7.21 -6.96 -4.67
N TYR A 101 -6.87 -5.76 -5.17
CA TYR A 101 -6.83 -4.56 -4.32
C TYR A 101 -8.20 -4.19 -3.76
N GLN A 102 -9.27 -4.30 -4.55
CA GLN A 102 -10.64 -4.07 -4.08
C GLN A 102 -10.96 -4.99 -2.90
N LYS A 103 -10.64 -6.29 -3.01
CA LYS A 103 -10.84 -7.24 -1.92
C LYS A 103 -10.04 -6.89 -0.66
N VAL A 104 -8.80 -6.44 -0.82
CA VAL A 104 -7.97 -5.99 0.31
C VAL A 104 -8.59 -4.76 1.00
N LEU A 105 -9.12 -3.82 0.22
CA LEU A 105 -9.77 -2.63 0.77
C LEU A 105 -11.08 -2.96 1.50
N GLU A 106 -11.86 -3.92 1.01
CA GLU A 106 -13.05 -4.43 1.71
C GLU A 106 -12.68 -4.98 3.09
N ILE A 107 -11.66 -5.86 3.14
CA ILE A 107 -11.17 -6.43 4.40
C ILE A 107 -10.70 -5.32 5.35
N TYR A 108 -9.91 -4.36 4.85
CA TYR A 108 -9.46 -3.22 5.65
C TYR A 108 -10.61 -2.38 6.20
N GLN A 109 -11.67 -2.17 5.41
CA GLN A 109 -12.82 -1.38 5.84
C GLN A 109 -13.59 -2.06 6.99
N GLU A 110 -13.74 -3.39 6.89
CA GLU A 110 -14.42 -4.23 7.88
C GLU A 110 -13.61 -4.44 9.16
N GLN A 111 -12.27 -4.44 9.08
CA GLN A 111 -11.41 -4.56 10.25
C GLN A 111 -11.68 -3.43 11.26
N SER A 112 -12.09 -3.77 12.47
CA SER A 112 -12.15 -2.85 13.59
C SER A 112 -10.85 -2.93 14.41
N PRO A 113 -10.34 -1.80 14.93
CA PRO A 113 -9.30 -1.84 15.94
C PRO A 113 -9.78 -2.66 17.14
N ASN A 114 -8.88 -3.43 17.75
CA ASN A 114 -9.20 -4.26 18.91
C ASN A 114 -9.93 -3.39 19.97
N PRO A 115 -11.14 -3.76 20.42
CA PRO A 115 -11.89 -3.00 21.41
C PRO A 115 -11.10 -2.72 22.70
N SER A 116 -10.24 -3.66 23.11
CA SER A 116 -9.36 -3.50 24.28
C SER A 116 -8.27 -2.45 24.05
N LEU A 117 -7.72 -2.37 22.83
CA LEU A 117 -6.78 -1.33 22.44
C LEU A 117 -7.48 0.03 22.42
N MET A 118 -8.67 0.12 21.84
CA MET A 118 -9.46 1.35 21.80
C MET A 118 -9.84 1.84 23.20
N ALA A 119 -10.16 0.92 24.12
CA ALA A 119 -10.46 1.24 25.52
C ALA A 119 -9.21 1.75 26.26
N ALA A 120 -8.07 1.08 26.08
CA ALA A 120 -6.79 1.49 26.70
C ALA A 120 -6.35 2.88 26.22
N ILE A 121 -6.52 3.18 24.93
CA ILE A 121 -6.17 4.49 24.36
C ILE A 121 -7.07 5.60 24.95
N ARG A 122 -8.38 5.37 25.05
CA ARG A 122 -9.33 6.33 25.65
C ARG A 122 -9.06 6.59 27.14
N LEU A 123 -8.65 5.56 27.89
CA LEU A 123 -8.24 5.71 29.29
C LEU A 123 -6.96 6.53 29.44
N GLY A 124 -6.02 6.39 28.51
CA GLY A 124 -4.79 7.20 28.47
C GLY A 124 -5.04 8.68 28.21
N GLU A 125 -6.09 9.04 27.47
CA GLU A 125 -6.50 10.44 27.25
C GLU A 125 -7.13 11.08 28.49
N THR A 126 -7.74 10.30 29.39
CA THR A 126 -8.42 10.82 30.61
C THR A 126 -7.50 11.08 31.81
N ILE A 127 -6.21 10.73 31.73
CA ILE A 127 -5.24 10.87 32.85
C ILE A 127 -4.35 12.12 32.73
N ASN A 128 -4.58 12.99 31.75
CA ASN A 128 -3.91 14.30 31.66
C ASN A 128 -4.78 15.44 32.19
#